data_AF-A0A3S1E6H2-F1
#
_entry.id   AF-A0A3S1E6H2-F1
#
_cell.length_a   1.000
_cell.length_b   1.000
_cell.length_c   1.000
_cell.angle_alpha   90.00
_cell.angle_beta   90.00
_cell.angle_gamma   90.00
#
_symmetry.space_group_name_H-M   'P 1'
#
loop_
_entity.id
_entity.type
_entity.pdbx_description
1 polymer ?
#
loop_
_entity_poly.entity_id
_entity_poly.type
_entity_poly.pdbx_seq_one_letter_code
_entity_poly.pdbx_strand_id
1 'polypeptide(L)'
;MLDRIAEFFIFGLVPLVVGVLAVPEVTKAGEKTIAGEVTYRERIALPPDAVLVVELADVSLADAPATVIAKRRIAPTGQVPIKFDIGFDPKAIQKDRTYALQARITIGERLMFITDTS
;
A
#
# COMPACT_ATOMS: atom_id res chain seq x y z
N MET A 1 19.96 -42.94 33.99
CA MET A 1 20.85 -41.77 34.13
C MET A 1 21.45 -41.47 32.77
N LEU A 2 21.18 -40.26 32.29
CA LEU A 2 21.85 -39.50 31.23
C LEU A 2 21.80 -40.01 29.79
N ASP A 3 20.91 -39.35 29.05
CA ASP A 3 20.95 -39.03 27.63
C ASP A 3 22.34 -38.59 27.14
N ARG A 4 22.70 -39.08 25.94
CA ARG A 4 23.44 -38.35 24.91
C ARG A 4 23.56 -39.21 23.66
N ILE A 5 22.83 -38.83 22.61
CA ILE A 5 23.23 -39.15 21.24
C ILE A 5 23.09 -37.88 20.43
N ALA A 6 24.22 -37.45 19.90
CA ALA A 6 24.36 -36.33 19.01
C ALA A 6 23.78 -36.69 17.65
N GLU A 7 23.04 -35.77 17.02
CA GLU A 7 22.72 -35.88 15.61
C GLU A 7 23.11 -34.60 14.87
N PHE A 8 24.32 -34.69 14.31
CA PHE A 8 24.75 -34.22 12.99
C PHE A 8 24.13 -32.94 12.43
N PHE A 9 24.87 -31.85 12.60
CA PHE A 9 25.03 -30.82 11.58
C PHE A 9 25.64 -31.44 10.32
N ILE A 10 24.88 -31.53 9.22
CA ILE A 10 25.46 -31.51 7.87
C ILE A 10 24.65 -30.54 7.01
N PHE A 11 25.37 -29.53 6.53
CA PHE A 11 24.93 -28.44 5.70
C PHE A 11 24.40 -28.95 4.35
N GLY A 12 23.07 -28.88 4.18
CA GLY A 12 22.42 -29.00 2.87
C GLY A 12 22.42 -27.65 2.17
N LEU A 13 23.19 -27.57 1.08
CA LEU A 13 23.20 -26.49 0.10
C LEU A 13 21.77 -26.22 -0.42
N VAL A 14 21.18 -25.08 -0.07
CA VAL A 14 20.01 -24.54 -0.77
C VAL A 14 20.54 -23.49 -1.76
N PRO A 15 20.43 -23.70 -3.08
CA PRO A 15 20.75 -22.66 -4.02
C PRO A 15 19.70 -21.57 -3.87
N LEU A 16 20.13 -20.38 -3.43
CA LEU A 16 19.35 -19.16 -3.48
C LEU A 16 19.12 -18.81 -4.95
N VAL A 17 18.07 -19.39 -5.55
CA VAL A 17 17.52 -18.90 -6.81
C VAL A 17 16.89 -17.55 -6.49
N VAL A 18 17.65 -16.48 -6.67
CA VAL A 18 17.12 -15.12 -6.74
C VAL A 18 16.37 -15.03 -8.07
N GLY A 19 15.16 -15.59 -8.10
CA GLY A 19 14.19 -15.27 -9.12
C GLY A 19 13.83 -13.79 -8.93
N VAL A 20 14.50 -12.91 -9.67
CA VAL A 20 13.98 -11.58 -9.94
C VAL A 20 12.71 -11.79 -10.75
N LEU A 21 11.60 -11.98 -10.06
CA LEU A 21 10.29 -11.70 -10.62
C LEU A 21 10.24 -10.18 -10.77
N ALA A 22 10.75 -9.71 -11.90
CA ALA A 22 10.36 -8.44 -12.45
C ALA A 22 8.85 -8.53 -12.64
N VAL A 23 8.09 -8.07 -11.65
CA VAL A 23 6.68 -7.79 -11.82
C VAL A 23 6.61 -6.81 -12.99
N PRO A 24 5.99 -7.15 -14.13
CA PRO A 24 5.78 -6.19 -15.19
C PRO A 24 4.85 -5.14 -14.61
N GLU A 25 5.41 -4.01 -14.22
CA GLU A 25 4.65 -2.82 -13.90
C GLU A 25 4.01 -2.41 -15.24
N VAL A 26 2.74 -2.77 -15.41
CA VAL A 26 1.95 -2.38 -16.57
C VAL A 26 1.76 -0.87 -16.47
N THR A 27 2.77 -0.10 -16.86
CA THR A 27 2.63 1.31 -17.15
C THR A 27 1.79 1.38 -18.41
N LYS A 28 0.51 1.65 -18.22
CA LYS A 28 -0.37 2.03 -19.32
C LYS A 28 0.17 3.34 -19.86
N ALA A 29 0.71 3.32 -21.07
CA ALA A 29 1.32 4.48 -21.72
C ALA A 29 0.30 5.63 -21.80
N GLY A 30 0.41 6.59 -20.88
CA GLY A 30 -0.50 7.73 -20.72
C GLY A 30 -1.03 7.95 -19.31
N GLU A 31 -0.94 6.96 -18.41
CA GLU A 31 -1.27 7.15 -16.99
C GLU A 31 -0.10 7.83 -16.26
N LYS A 32 -0.43 8.80 -15.41
CA LYS A 32 0.53 9.45 -14.51
C LYS A 32 0.42 8.78 -13.15
N THR A 33 1.55 8.63 -12.46
CA THR A 33 1.59 7.96 -11.16
C THR A 33 1.94 8.96 -10.07
N ILE A 34 1.22 8.89 -8.95
CA ILE A 34 1.60 9.55 -7.69
C ILE A 34 2.21 8.46 -6.81
N ALA A 35 3.46 8.67 -6.40
CA ALA A 35 4.13 7.82 -5.42
C ALA A 35 4.23 8.57 -4.08
N GLY A 36 4.04 7.85 -2.99
CA GLY A 36 4.11 8.41 -1.64
C GLY A 36 4.29 7.34 -0.58
N GLU A 37 4.32 7.79 0.67
CA GLU A 37 4.49 6.92 1.83
C GLU A 37 3.42 7.25 2.88
N VAL A 38 2.79 6.21 3.44
CA VAL A 38 1.86 6.34 4.56
C VAL A 38 2.59 5.98 5.85
N THR A 39 2.54 6.90 6.80
CA THR A 39 3.00 6.71 8.17
C THR A 39 1.85 6.96 9.13
N TYR A 40 1.83 6.25 10.26
CA TYR A 40 0.93 6.54 11.37
C TYR A 40 1.73 6.62 12.67
N ARG A 41 1.25 7.44 13.61
CA ARG A 41 2.01 7.78 14.82
C ARG A 41 1.99 6.66 15.86
N GLU A 42 0.97 5.81 15.84
CA GLU A 42 0.85 4.72 16.79
C GLU A 42 1.87 3.62 16.50
N ARG A 43 2.55 3.14 17.54
CA ARG A 43 3.53 2.05 17.43
C ARG A 43 2.87 0.68 17.56
N ILE A 44 1.76 0.50 16.86
CA ILE A 44 1.04 -0.78 16.83
C ILE A 44 1.43 -1.48 15.53
N ALA A 45 1.76 -2.77 15.60
CA ALA A 45 1.95 -3.58 14.41
C ALA A 45 0.61 -3.69 13.67
N LEU A 46 0.60 -3.33 12.38
CA LEU A 46 -0.58 -3.59 11.56
C LEU A 46 -0.81 -5.10 11.51
N PRO A 47 -2.02 -5.56 11.84
CA PRO A 47 -2.33 -6.97 11.73
C PRO A 47 -2.31 -7.38 10.25
N PRO A 48 -2.08 -8.68 9.96
CA PRO A 48 -1.87 -9.17 8.60
C PRO A 48 -3.12 -9.07 7.70
N ASP A 49 -4.30 -8.83 8.29
CA ASP A 49 -5.58 -8.62 7.62
C ASP A 49 -5.87 -7.13 7.34
N ALA A 50 -4.96 -6.23 7.68
CA ALA A 50 -5.09 -4.82 7.35
C ALA A 50 -5.02 -4.59 5.83
N VAL A 51 -5.83 -3.65 5.34
CA VAL A 51 -5.84 -3.21 3.96
C VAL A 51 -5.73 -1.69 3.94
N LEU A 52 -4.66 -1.20 3.31
CA LEU A 52 -4.49 0.21 2.99
C LEU A 52 -5.24 0.50 1.68
N VAL A 53 -6.15 1.46 1.72
CA VAL A 53 -6.88 1.97 0.57
C VAL A 53 -6.47 3.42 0.35
N VAL A 54 -5.85 3.71 -0.78
CA VAL A 54 -5.49 5.06 -1.20
C VAL A 54 -6.42 5.50 -2.32
N GLU A 55 -7.05 6.65 -2.17
CA GLU A 55 -8.01 7.21 -3.12
C GLU A 55 -7.58 8.62 -3.51
N LEU A 56 -7.52 8.88 -4.81
CA LEU A 56 -7.41 10.22 -5.36
C LEU A 56 -8.82 10.68 -5.74
N ALA A 57 -9.31 11.73 -5.10
CA ALA A 57 -10.66 12.23 -5.31
C ALA A 57 -10.68 13.72 -5.66
N ASP A 58 -11.62 14.08 -6.53
CA ASP A 58 -11.97 15.47 -6.84
C ASP A 58 -12.86 16.03 -5.73
N VAL A 59 -12.35 17.05 -5.04
CA VAL A 59 -13.01 17.76 -3.93
C VAL A 59 -13.31 19.21 -4.29
N SER A 60 -13.32 19.54 -5.59
CA SER A 60 -13.61 20.91 -6.06
C SER A 60 -15.01 21.39 -5.69
N LEU A 61 -15.97 20.47 -5.56
CA LEU A 61 -17.34 20.78 -5.18
C LEU A 61 -17.52 20.57 -3.67
N ALA A 62 -17.70 21.65 -2.93
CA ALA A 62 -17.90 21.58 -1.47
C ALA A 62 -19.25 20.94 -1.09
N ASP A 63 -20.27 21.07 -1.94
CA ASP A 63 -21.65 20.61 -1.68
C ASP A 63 -21.98 19.26 -2.33
N ALA A 64 -20.99 18.56 -2.90
CA ALA A 64 -21.19 17.30 -3.59
C ALA A 64 -20.24 16.21 -3.07
N PRO A 65 -20.64 14.93 -3.14
CA PRO A 65 -19.74 13.84 -2.81
C PRO A 65 -18.51 13.85 -3.72
N ALA A 66 -17.33 13.66 -3.13
CA ALA A 66 -16.06 13.67 -3.85
C ALA A 66 -16.04 12.58 -4.92
N THR A 67 -15.59 12.94 -6.13
CA THR A 67 -15.53 11.98 -7.25
C THR A 67 -14.18 11.26 -7.22
N VAL A 68 -14.19 9.95 -7.02
CA VAL A 68 -12.96 9.14 -7.00
C VAL A 68 -12.43 8.95 -8.43
N ILE A 69 -11.22 9.46 -8.67
CA ILE A 69 -10.52 9.40 -9.97
C ILE A 69 -9.68 8.13 -10.06
N ALA A 70 -9.00 7.81 -8.96
CA ALA A 70 -8.18 6.62 -8.88
C ALA A 70 -8.30 6.01 -7.48
N LYS A 71 -8.20 4.69 -7.42
CA LYS A 71 -8.26 3.93 -6.19
C LYS A 71 -7.26 2.80 -6.21
N ARG A 72 -6.47 2.70 -5.15
CA ARG A 72 -5.49 1.63 -4.94
C ARG A 72 -5.77 0.91 -3.64
N ARG A 73 -5.68 -0.41 -3.65
CA ARG A 73 -5.74 -1.26 -2.46
C ARG A 73 -4.42 -1.99 -2.31
N ILE A 74 -3.84 -1.93 -1.13
CA ILE A 74 -2.53 -2.48 -0.79
C ILE A 74 -2.70 -3.26 0.50
N ALA A 75 -2.22 -4.49 0.53
CA ALA A 75 -2.10 -5.27 1.76
C ALA A 75 -0.73 -4.95 2.39
N PRO A 76 -0.64 -4.08 3.42
CA PRO A 76 0.62 -3.80 4.09
C PRO A 76 1.20 -5.05 4.74
N THR A 77 2.51 -5.23 4.62
CA THR A 77 3.26 -6.34 5.24
C THR A 77 3.58 -6.12 6.72
N GLY A 78 2.83 -5.23 7.40
CA GLY A 78 3.05 -4.84 8.79
C GLY A 78 4.14 -3.79 9.04
N GLN A 79 4.95 -3.46 8.02
CA GLN A 79 6.05 -2.52 8.14
C GLN A 79 5.64 -1.11 7.68
N VAL A 80 5.88 -0.12 8.55
CA VAL A 80 5.84 1.31 8.20
C VAL A 80 7.26 1.86 7.95
N PRO A 81 7.43 2.86 7.07
CA PRO A 81 6.41 3.48 6.21
C PRO A 81 5.89 2.54 5.13
N ILE A 82 4.60 2.62 4.82
CA ILE A 82 3.99 1.84 3.73
C ILE A 82 4.09 2.67 2.44
N LYS A 83 4.89 2.19 1.49
CA LYS A 83 5.00 2.83 0.17
C LYS A 83 3.77 2.52 -0.67
N PHE A 84 3.29 3.51 -1.41
CA PHE A 84 2.21 3.34 -2.37
C PHE A 84 2.50 4.07 -3.68
N ASP A 85 1.98 3.49 -4.75
CA ASP A 85 1.84 4.08 -6.07
C ASP A 85 0.35 4.09 -6.46
N ILE A 86 -0.12 5.19 -7.03
CA ILE A 86 -1.46 5.29 -7.59
C ILE A 86 -1.39 5.90 -8.99
N GLY A 87 -1.71 5.08 -10.00
CA GLY A 87 -1.86 5.51 -11.38
C GLY A 87 -3.22 6.18 -11.60
N PHE A 88 -3.24 7.28 -12.34
CA PHE A 88 -4.45 7.98 -12.74
C PHE A 88 -4.34 8.49 -14.19
N ASP A 89 -5.49 8.68 -14.85
CA ASP A 89 -5.52 9.31 -16.17
C ASP A 89 -5.34 10.83 -16.02
N PRO A 90 -4.27 11.44 -16.56
CA PRO A 90 -4.08 12.88 -16.50
C PRO A 90 -5.19 13.67 -17.19
N LYS A 91 -5.97 13.07 -18.10
CA LYS A 91 -7.15 13.70 -18.71
C LYS A 91 -8.29 13.90 -17.72
N ALA A 92 -8.32 13.15 -16.62
CA ALA A 92 -9.28 13.32 -15.54
C ALA A 92 -8.95 14.53 -14.63
N ILE A 93 -7.73 15.07 -14.72
CA ILE A 93 -7.27 16.21 -13.94
C ILE A 93 -7.50 17.51 -14.72
N GLN A 94 -8.25 18.43 -14.12
CA GLN A 94 -8.59 19.75 -14.62
C GLN A 94 -7.87 20.81 -13.77
N LYS A 95 -7.36 21.86 -14.40
CA LYS A 95 -6.53 22.87 -13.73
C LYS A 95 -7.30 23.70 -12.69
N ASP A 96 -8.59 23.91 -12.91
CA ASP A 96 -9.47 24.72 -12.05
C ASP A 96 -10.20 23.88 -10.99
N ARG A 97 -9.69 22.67 -10.68
CA ARG A 97 -10.26 21.77 -9.67
C ARG A 97 -9.25 21.43 -8.58
N THR A 98 -9.77 21.12 -7.41
CA THR A 98 -8.99 20.69 -6.25
C THR A 98 -9.11 19.18 -6.08
N TYR A 99 -7.97 18.52 -5.92
CA TYR A 99 -7.89 17.08 -5.72
C TYR A 99 -7.30 16.80 -4.35
N ALA A 100 -7.92 15.87 -3.63
CA ALA A 100 -7.43 15.39 -2.35
C ALA A 100 -6.97 13.94 -2.49
N LEU A 101 -5.84 13.64 -1.84
CA LEU A 101 -5.35 12.28 -1.69
C LEU A 101 -5.72 11.79 -0.30
N GLN A 102 -6.49 10.70 -0.23
CA GLN A 102 -6.94 10.12 1.03
C GLN A 102 -6.39 8.71 1.17
N ALA A 103 -5.74 8.43 2.30
CA ALA A 103 -5.40 7.08 2.67
C ALA A 103 -6.28 6.63 3.85
N ARG A 104 -6.77 5.41 3.79
CA ARG A 104 -7.49 4.78 4.89
C ARG A 104 -7.01 3.36 5.09
N ILE A 105 -6.90 2.95 6.35
CA ILE A 105 -6.54 1.59 6.73
C ILE A 105 -7.79 0.93 7.31
N THR A 106 -8.18 -0.19 6.73
CA THR A 106 -9.31 -1.01 7.19
C THR A 106 -8.80 -2.36 7.66
N ILE A 107 -9.38 -2.89 8.74
CA ILE A 107 -9.12 -4.24 9.26
C ILE A 107 -10.45 -5.00 9.20
N GLY A 108 -10.56 -5.94 8.27
CA GLY A 108 -11.85 -6.51 7.87
C GLY A 108 -12.81 -5.42 7.37
N GLU A 109 -13.97 -5.28 8.04
CA GLU A 109 -14.98 -4.25 7.72
C GLU A 109 -14.84 -2.97 8.55
N ARG A 110 -13.86 -2.90 9.47
CA ARG A 110 -13.67 -1.76 10.37
C ARG A 110 -12.63 -0.79 9.84
N LEU A 111 -13.02 0.48 9.69
CA LEU A 111 -12.10 1.60 9.46
C LEU A 111 -11.29 1.86 10.74
N MET A 112 -9.97 1.86 10.62
CA MET A 112 -9.05 2.03 11.76
C MET A 112 -8.30 3.35 11.69
N PHE A 113 -7.78 3.71 10.52
CA PHE A 113 -7.08 4.98 10.33
C PHE A 113 -7.56 5.65 9.06
N ILE A 114 -7.62 6.98 9.07
CA ILE A 114 -7.86 7.81 7.90
C ILE A 114 -6.92 9.02 7.95
N THR A 115 -6.47 9.48 6.79
CA THR A 115 -5.64 10.69 6.68
C THR A 115 -6.45 11.92 7.11
N ASP A 116 -5.88 12.72 8.00
CA ASP A 116 -6.49 13.94 8.55
C ASP A 116 -6.14 15.21 7.72
N THR A 117 -5.15 15.12 6.82
CA THR A 117 -4.65 16.28 6.07
C THR A 117 -4.81 16.07 4.56
N SER A 118 -5.54 16.98 3.93
CA SER A 118 -5.77 17.10 2.48
C SER A 118 -5.06 18.32 1.90
#